data_AF-A0A9E6CPP8-F1
#
_entry.id   AF-A0A9E6CPP8-F1
#
_cell.length_a   1.000
_cell.length_b   1.000
_cell.length_c   1.000
_cell.angle_alpha   90.00
_cell.angle_beta   90.00
_cell.angle_gamma   90.00
#
_symmetry.space_group_name_H-M   'P 1'
#
loop_
_entity.id
_entity.type
_entity.pdbx_description
1 polymer ?
#
loop_
_entity_poly.entity_id
_entity_poly.type
_entity_poly.pdbx_seq_one_letter_code
_entity_poly.pdbx_strand_id
1 'polypeptide(L)'
;MVFLYSLIFLAYNLFVGFLLVFIIKVFLFIPREKLYIGSKKVPFTPGFAFRKKDWLIQKLSSFLSDFLHDCKNEKDESMISKWELEVFKKTWDKLESIENIKFVPRAVKEKIHYFCSVLVYEIVKQFLRSFIPYLIENYKVSKYIDVFSQKLDMNMICGYFNKYVFKYMMLFSLAIHFLIGLGNMIVFLIIH
;
A
#
# COMPACT_ATOMS: atom_id res chain seq x y z
N MET A 1 44.48 15.65 29.37
CA MET A 1 43.80 14.34 29.36
C MET A 1 42.27 14.48 29.36
N VAL A 2 41.68 15.28 30.26
CA VAL A 2 40.22 15.51 30.35
C VAL A 2 39.58 15.97 29.03
N PHE A 3 40.22 16.91 28.31
CA PHE A 3 39.75 17.35 26.99
C PHE A 3 39.75 16.24 25.91
N LEU A 4 40.67 15.29 25.98
CA LEU A 4 40.70 14.15 25.04
C LEU A 4 39.52 13.22 25.30
N TYR A 5 39.20 12.96 26.57
CA TYR A 5 38.02 12.19 26.96
C TYR A 5 36.72 12.88 26.56
N SER A 6 36.65 14.21 26.67
CA SER A 6 35.49 14.99 26.26
C SER A 6 35.26 14.92 24.74
N LEU A 7 36.32 14.81 23.95
CA LEU A 7 36.25 14.64 22.49
C LEU A 7 35.72 13.26 22.07
N ILE A 8 35.98 12.22 22.87
CA ILE A 8 35.43 10.86 22.65
C ILE A 8 33.90 10.88 22.77
N PHE A 9 33.32 11.65 23.69
CA PHE A 9 31.86 11.78 23.81
C PHE A 9 31.24 12.41 22.56
N LEU A 10 31.90 13.41 21.96
CA LEU A 10 31.44 14.01 20.71
C LEU A 10 31.48 12.98 19.56
N ALA A 11 32.60 12.27 19.40
CA ALA A 11 32.75 11.23 18.38
C ALA A 11 31.73 10.09 18.55
N TYR A 12 31.49 9.65 19.79
CA TYR A 12 30.51 8.62 20.11
C TYR A 12 29.09 9.06 19.75
N ASN A 13 28.69 10.28 20.09
CA ASN A 13 27.36 10.78 19.75
C ASN A 13 27.16 10.87 18.23
N LEU A 14 28.14 11.39 17.49
CA LEU A 14 28.11 11.42 16.02
C LEU A 14 28.01 10.01 15.43
N PHE A 15 28.76 9.05 15.98
CA PHE A 15 28.70 7.65 15.56
C PHE A 15 27.31 7.06 15.78
N VAL A 16 26.67 7.30 16.93
CA VAL A 16 25.29 6.85 17.20
C VAL A 16 24.31 7.47 16.20
N GLY A 17 24.42 8.78 15.94
CA GLY A 17 23.57 9.48 14.98
C GLY A 17 23.71 8.95 13.56
N PHE A 18 24.93 8.60 13.14
CA PHE A 18 25.20 7.92 11.88
C PHE A 18 24.57 6.52 11.83
N LEU A 19 24.80 5.73 12.88
CA LEU A 19 24.40 4.32 12.96
C LEU A 19 22.87 4.19 12.89
N LEU A 20 22.13 5.07 13.57
CA LEU A 20 20.67 5.11 13.53
C LEU A 20 20.11 5.24 12.11
N VAL A 21 20.61 6.23 11.35
CA VAL A 21 20.14 6.47 9.98
C VAL A 21 20.62 5.36 9.05
N PHE A 22 21.84 4.86 9.26
CA PHE A 22 22.39 3.76 8.48
C PHE A 22 21.57 2.47 8.65
N ILE A 23 21.14 2.12 9.87
CA ILE A 23 20.26 0.97 10.13
C ILE A 23 18.96 1.08 9.34
N ILE A 24 18.35 2.27 9.27
CA ILE A 24 17.11 2.47 8.51
C ILE A 24 17.32 2.12 7.03
N LYS A 25 18.41 2.61 6.43
CA LYS A 25 18.77 2.29 5.04
C LYS A 25 18.98 0.79 4.84
N VAL A 26 19.73 0.16 5.75
CA VAL A 26 19.99 -1.29 5.75
C VAL A 26 18.67 -2.06 5.81
N PHE A 27 17.81 -1.71 6.76
CA PHE A 27 16.52 -2.36 6.97
C PHE A 27 15.61 -2.25 5.73
N LEU A 28 15.58 -1.09 5.08
CA LEU A 28 14.75 -0.87 3.91
C LEU A 28 15.28 -1.57 2.66
N PHE A 29 16.58 -1.45 2.37
CA PHE A 29 17.12 -1.71 1.02
C PHE A 29 18.16 -2.82 0.92
N ILE A 30 18.72 -3.36 2.01
CA ILE A 30 19.65 -4.49 1.88
C ILE A 30 18.84 -5.78 1.73
N PRO A 31 18.88 -6.47 0.57
CA PRO A 31 18.14 -7.70 0.38
C PRO A 31 18.73 -8.78 1.30
N ARG A 32 17.91 -9.29 2.22
CA ARG A 32 18.20 -10.51 2.98
C ARG A 32 16.98 -11.41 2.97
N GLU A 33 17.24 -12.70 2.99
CA GLU A 33 16.20 -13.70 3.18
C GLU A 33 15.49 -13.50 4.52
N LYS A 34 14.23 -13.97 4.59
CA LYS A 34 13.42 -13.86 5.79
C LYS A 34 14.10 -14.63 6.92
N LEU A 35 14.49 -13.94 7.99
CA LEU A 35 15.03 -14.59 9.17
C LEU A 35 13.88 -15.10 10.03
N TYR A 36 13.95 -16.37 10.37
CA TYR A 36 13.06 -17.05 11.30
C TYR A 36 13.87 -17.48 12.51
N ILE A 37 13.38 -17.18 13.71
CA ILE A 37 13.91 -17.71 14.96
C ILE A 37 12.87 -18.71 15.46
N GLY A 38 13.17 -20.01 15.29
CA GLY A 38 12.18 -21.08 15.45
C GLY A 38 11.05 -20.94 14.43
N SER A 39 9.80 -20.87 14.90
CA SER A 39 8.60 -20.65 14.08
C SER A 39 8.19 -19.18 13.93
N LYS A 40 8.87 -18.24 14.60
CA LYS A 40 8.50 -16.82 14.58
C LYS A 40 9.37 -16.03 13.60
N LYS A 41 8.70 -15.25 12.75
CA LYS A 41 9.34 -14.35 11.79
C LYS A 41 9.88 -13.11 12.51
N VAL A 42 11.15 -12.76 12.25
CA VAL A 42 11.75 -11.56 12.85
C VAL A 42 11.20 -10.30 12.17
N PRO A 43 10.57 -9.37 12.92
CA PRO A 43 9.96 -8.17 12.34
C PRO A 43 10.99 -7.26 11.65
N PHE A 44 12.19 -7.15 12.23
CA PHE A 44 13.29 -6.31 11.74
C PHE A 44 14.21 -6.97 10.72
N THR A 45 13.72 -7.95 9.96
CA THR A 45 14.54 -8.52 8.89
C THR A 45 14.81 -7.45 7.81
N PRO A 46 16.05 -7.25 7.35
CA PRO A 46 16.38 -6.33 6.26
C PRO A 46 15.65 -6.62 4.94
N GLY A 47 15.68 -5.66 4.01
CA GLY A 47 15.05 -5.78 2.69
C GLY A 47 13.53 -5.61 2.74
N PHE A 48 13.04 -4.76 3.63
CA PHE A 48 11.61 -4.50 3.76
C PHE A 48 10.97 -3.95 2.48
N ALA A 49 11.65 -3.03 1.77
CA ALA A 49 11.12 -2.42 0.56
C ALA A 49 10.91 -3.45 -0.56
N PHE A 50 11.89 -4.32 -0.78
CA PHE A 50 11.82 -5.44 -1.74
C PHE A 50 10.63 -6.35 -1.44
N ARG A 51 10.51 -6.81 -0.19
CA ARG A 51 9.41 -7.70 0.21
C ARG A 51 8.04 -7.04 0.07
N LYS A 52 7.94 -5.74 0.34
CA LYS A 52 6.68 -5.01 0.17
C LYS A 52 6.32 -4.80 -1.28
N LYS A 53 7.30 -4.54 -2.15
CA LYS A 53 7.10 -4.54 -3.60
C LYS A 53 6.55 -5.89 -4.07
N ASP A 54 7.23 -6.98 -3.75
CA ASP A 54 6.84 -8.32 -4.22
C ASP A 54 5.44 -8.69 -3.71
N TRP A 55 5.16 -8.37 -2.44
CA TRP A 55 3.82 -8.56 -1.86
C TRP A 55 2.74 -7.73 -2.58
N LEU A 56 3.02 -6.47 -2.95
CA LEU A 56 2.08 -5.64 -3.70
C LEU A 56 1.81 -6.21 -5.09
N ILE A 57 2.85 -6.61 -5.82
CA ILE A 57 2.73 -7.21 -7.15
C ILE A 57 1.94 -8.52 -7.08
N GLN A 58 2.27 -9.39 -6.12
CA GLN A 58 1.55 -10.64 -5.93
C GLN A 58 0.08 -10.39 -5.56
N LYS A 59 -0.20 -9.41 -4.71
CA LYS A 59 -1.57 -9.04 -4.33
C LYS A 59 -2.36 -8.49 -5.51
N LEU A 60 -1.76 -7.65 -6.36
CA LEU A 60 -2.37 -7.15 -7.59
C LEU A 60 -2.68 -8.29 -8.57
N SER A 61 -1.73 -9.20 -8.77
CA SER A 61 -1.90 -10.35 -9.65
C SER A 61 -2.98 -11.31 -9.13
N SER A 62 -2.99 -11.60 -7.83
CA SER A 62 -4.03 -12.41 -7.19
C SER A 62 -5.39 -11.76 -7.36
N PHE A 63 -5.52 -10.48 -7.01
CA PHE A 63 -6.78 -9.76 -7.11
C PHE A 63 -7.33 -9.76 -8.54
N LEU A 64 -6.48 -9.56 -9.55
CA LEU A 64 -6.88 -9.66 -10.96
C LEU A 64 -7.37 -11.07 -11.31
N SER A 65 -6.64 -12.09 -10.87
CA SER A 65 -7.00 -13.50 -11.10
C SER A 65 -8.33 -13.85 -10.43
N ASP A 66 -8.50 -13.46 -9.17
CA ASP A 66 -9.70 -13.71 -8.37
C ASP A 66 -10.90 -12.98 -9.00
N PHE A 67 -10.71 -11.73 -9.43
CA PHE A 67 -11.74 -10.98 -10.16
C PHE A 67 -12.17 -11.70 -11.44
N LEU A 68 -11.22 -12.11 -12.30
CA LEU A 68 -11.54 -12.82 -13.54
C LEU A 68 -12.19 -14.20 -13.29
N HIS A 69 -11.80 -14.87 -12.19
CA HIS A 69 -12.42 -16.12 -11.78
C HIS A 69 -13.88 -15.89 -11.35
N ASP A 70 -14.14 -14.88 -10.52
CA ASP A 70 -15.47 -14.53 -10.05
C ASP A 70 -16.38 -14.05 -11.20
N CYS A 71 -15.84 -13.34 -12.20
CA CYS A 71 -16.60 -12.98 -13.40
C CYS A 71 -17.15 -14.22 -14.13
N LYS A 72 -16.40 -15.32 -14.15
CA LYS A 72 -16.78 -16.59 -14.80
C LYS A 72 -17.72 -17.45 -13.95
N ASN A 73 -17.77 -17.21 -12.65
CA ASN A 73 -18.51 -18.04 -11.70
C ASN A 73 -19.81 -17.34 -11.30
N GLU A 74 -20.96 -17.92 -11.65
CA GLU A 74 -22.27 -17.35 -11.32
C GLU A 74 -22.75 -17.69 -9.90
N LYS A 75 -21.93 -18.34 -9.07
CA LYS A 75 -22.31 -18.63 -7.69
C LYS A 75 -22.60 -17.35 -6.90
N ASP A 76 -23.66 -17.39 -6.10
CA ASP A 76 -24.18 -16.23 -5.33
C ASP A 76 -23.20 -15.65 -4.29
N GLU A 77 -22.14 -16.37 -3.94
CA GLU A 77 -21.19 -15.94 -2.91
C GLU A 77 -19.96 -15.18 -3.43
N SER A 78 -19.79 -15.07 -4.76
CA SER A 78 -18.63 -14.40 -5.37
C SER A 78 -18.58 -12.89 -5.07
N MET A 79 -17.40 -12.27 -5.18
CA MET A 79 -17.26 -10.82 -4.99
C MET A 79 -18.11 -10.04 -5.99
N ILE A 80 -18.15 -10.51 -7.25
CA ILE A 80 -18.92 -9.88 -8.33
C ILE A 80 -20.42 -9.98 -8.05
N SER A 81 -20.91 -11.16 -7.64
CA SER A 81 -22.32 -11.35 -7.29
C SER A 81 -22.76 -10.40 -6.16
N LYS A 82 -21.89 -10.19 -5.15
CA LYS A 82 -22.16 -9.22 -4.07
C LYS A 82 -22.25 -7.78 -4.58
N TRP A 83 -21.37 -7.37 -5.48
CA TRP A 83 -21.42 -6.04 -6.08
C TRP A 83 -22.66 -5.84 -6.94
N GLU A 84 -23.03 -6.84 -7.74
CA GLU A 84 -24.24 -6.83 -8.57
C GLU A 84 -25.50 -6.65 -7.69
N LEU A 85 -25.60 -7.42 -6.60
CA LEU A 85 -26.69 -7.30 -5.63
C LEU A 85 -26.69 -5.95 -4.90
N GLU A 86 -25.53 -5.41 -4.56
CA GLU A 86 -25.41 -4.09 -3.93
C GLU A 86 -25.87 -2.97 -4.87
N VAL A 87 -25.54 -3.07 -6.17
CA VAL A 87 -26.05 -2.15 -7.18
C VAL A 87 -27.57 -2.23 -7.29
N PHE A 88 -28.14 -3.42 -7.32
CA PHE A 88 -29.59 -3.59 -7.31
C PHE A 88 -30.23 -2.89 -6.11
N LYS A 89 -29.74 -3.17 -4.89
CA LYS A 89 -30.25 -2.55 -3.65
C LYS A 89 -30.15 -1.03 -3.67
N LYS A 90 -28.98 -0.48 -4.02
CA LYS A 90 -28.79 0.98 -4.10
C LYS A 90 -29.68 1.63 -5.16
N THR A 91 -29.94 0.93 -6.26
CA THR A 91 -30.82 1.42 -7.32
C THR A 91 -32.27 1.41 -6.84
N TRP A 92 -32.68 0.32 -6.18
CA TRP A 92 -33.97 0.23 -5.53
C TRP A 92 -34.18 1.38 -4.55
N ASP A 93 -33.28 1.57 -3.58
CA ASP A 93 -33.42 2.63 -2.57
C ASP A 93 -33.50 4.04 -3.19
N LYS A 94 -32.74 4.31 -4.26
CA LYS A 94 -32.81 5.62 -4.95
C LYS A 94 -34.11 5.86 -5.72
N LEU A 95 -34.70 4.79 -6.24
CA LEU A 95 -35.95 4.84 -7.00
C LEU A 95 -37.20 4.88 -6.10
N GLU A 96 -37.04 4.80 -4.77
CA GLU A 96 -38.13 5.01 -3.79
C GLU A 96 -38.81 6.39 -3.99
N SER A 97 -38.07 7.38 -4.52
CA SER A 97 -38.63 8.67 -4.93
C SER A 97 -39.77 8.58 -5.96
N ILE A 98 -39.82 7.52 -6.78
CA ILE A 98 -40.88 7.23 -7.75
C ILE A 98 -42.20 6.87 -7.05
N GLU A 99 -42.14 6.38 -5.79
CA GLU A 99 -43.33 6.07 -5.02
C GLU A 99 -44.21 7.30 -4.74
N ASN A 100 -43.62 8.50 -4.75
CA ASN A 100 -44.31 9.76 -4.46
C ASN A 100 -45.11 10.35 -5.66
N ILE A 101 -45.11 9.71 -6.83
CA ILE A 101 -45.80 10.24 -8.02
C ILE A 101 -47.33 10.12 -7.86
N LYS A 102 -48.03 11.25 -7.78
CA LYS A 102 -49.45 11.32 -7.37
C LYS A 102 -50.45 10.61 -8.31
N PHE A 103 -50.10 10.40 -9.58
CA PHE A 103 -51.03 9.94 -10.63
C PHE A 103 -50.80 8.51 -11.14
N VAL A 104 -49.91 7.73 -10.50
CA VAL A 104 -49.60 6.37 -10.96
C VAL A 104 -50.13 5.34 -9.94
N PRO A 105 -50.86 4.29 -10.37
CA PRO A 105 -51.28 3.20 -9.48
C PRO A 105 -50.09 2.51 -8.81
N ARG A 106 -50.22 2.10 -7.55
CA ARG A 106 -49.13 1.47 -6.77
C ARG A 106 -48.51 0.27 -7.49
N ALA A 107 -49.32 -0.61 -8.07
CA ALA A 107 -48.84 -1.77 -8.83
C ALA A 107 -48.01 -1.40 -10.08
N VAL A 108 -48.26 -0.24 -10.69
CA VAL A 108 -47.48 0.24 -11.84
C VAL A 108 -46.15 0.85 -11.34
N LYS A 109 -46.17 1.56 -10.21
CA LYS A 109 -44.94 2.10 -9.59
C LYS A 109 -43.98 0.98 -9.18
N GLU A 110 -44.48 -0.03 -8.47
CA GLU A 110 -43.67 -1.19 -8.06
C GLU A 110 -43.08 -1.93 -9.27
N LYS A 111 -43.85 -2.08 -10.35
CA LYS A 111 -43.35 -2.67 -11.61
C LYS A 111 -42.27 -1.83 -12.27
N ILE A 112 -42.44 -0.50 -12.34
CA ILE A 112 -41.43 0.42 -12.90
C ILE A 112 -40.16 0.38 -12.04
N HIS A 113 -40.32 0.40 -10.73
CA HIS A 113 -39.23 0.37 -9.76
C HIS A 113 -38.41 -0.92 -9.87
N TYR A 114 -39.08 -2.06 -9.94
CA TYR A 114 -38.46 -3.35 -10.18
C TYR A 114 -37.80 -3.43 -11.55
N PHE A 115 -38.51 -3.03 -12.61
CA PHE A 115 -37.97 -3.04 -13.97
C PHE A 115 -36.70 -2.20 -14.10
N CYS A 116 -36.69 -0.97 -13.58
CA CYS A 116 -35.51 -0.11 -13.59
C CYS A 116 -34.35 -0.72 -12.79
N SER A 117 -34.64 -1.27 -11.60
CA SER A 117 -33.61 -1.91 -10.75
C SER A 117 -33.01 -3.14 -11.43
N VAL A 118 -33.83 -3.96 -12.08
CA VAL A 118 -33.40 -5.13 -12.87
C VAL A 118 -32.61 -4.70 -14.11
N LEU A 119 -33.04 -3.67 -14.83
CA LEU A 119 -32.30 -3.17 -15.99
C LEU A 119 -30.90 -2.70 -15.60
N VAL A 120 -30.77 -1.92 -14.52
CA VAL A 120 -29.46 -1.47 -14.04
C VAL A 120 -28.62 -2.65 -13.58
N TYR A 121 -29.21 -3.61 -12.86
CA TYR A 121 -28.55 -4.85 -12.46
C TYR A 121 -27.99 -5.61 -13.67
N GLU A 122 -28.78 -5.84 -14.73
CA GLU A 122 -28.34 -6.55 -15.93
C GLU A 122 -27.26 -5.79 -16.71
N ILE A 123 -27.38 -4.46 -16.81
CA ILE A 123 -26.32 -3.63 -17.42
C ILE A 123 -25.02 -3.79 -16.65
N VAL A 124 -25.06 -3.72 -15.31
CA VAL A 124 -23.87 -3.88 -14.48
C VAL A 124 -23.33 -5.30 -14.54
N LYS A 125 -24.19 -6.32 -14.54
CA LYS A 125 -23.81 -7.73 -14.71
C LYS A 125 -23.04 -7.92 -16.02
N GLN A 126 -23.60 -7.44 -17.13
CA GLN A 126 -22.96 -7.52 -18.45
C GLN A 126 -21.64 -6.73 -18.48
N PHE A 127 -21.61 -5.55 -17.86
CA PHE A 127 -20.41 -4.73 -17.78
C PHE A 127 -19.29 -5.42 -16.99
N LEU A 128 -19.59 -5.92 -15.78
CA LEU A 128 -18.62 -6.57 -14.89
C LEU A 128 -18.14 -7.93 -15.41
N ARG A 129 -19.05 -8.76 -15.94
CA ARG A 129 -18.74 -10.14 -16.33
C ARG A 129 -18.29 -10.31 -17.77
N SER A 130 -18.63 -9.39 -18.66
CA SER A 130 -18.25 -9.47 -20.08
C SER A 130 -17.34 -8.33 -20.51
N PHE A 131 -17.76 -7.08 -20.32
CA PHE A 131 -17.02 -5.93 -20.85
C PHE A 131 -15.67 -5.75 -20.16
N ILE A 132 -15.60 -5.77 -18.83
CA ILE A 132 -14.33 -5.61 -18.11
C ILE A 132 -13.35 -6.76 -18.42
N PRO A 133 -13.73 -8.05 -18.34
CA PRO A 133 -12.83 -9.15 -18.72
C PRO A 133 -12.31 -9.04 -20.15
N TYR A 134 -13.19 -8.65 -21.10
CA TYR A 134 -12.79 -8.39 -22.48
C TYR A 134 -11.72 -7.29 -22.59
N LEU A 135 -11.87 -6.18 -21.86
CA LEU A 135 -10.84 -5.14 -21.80
C LEU A 135 -9.54 -5.67 -21.18
N ILE A 136 -9.62 -6.40 -20.06
CA ILE A 136 -8.45 -6.96 -19.38
C ILE A 136 -7.64 -7.85 -20.33
N GLU A 137 -8.32 -8.69 -21.11
CA GLU A 137 -7.70 -9.60 -22.07
C GLU A 137 -7.11 -8.84 -23.26
N ASN A 138 -7.88 -7.96 -23.89
CA ASN A 138 -7.43 -7.20 -25.06
C ASN A 138 -6.26 -6.27 -24.76
N TYR A 139 -6.32 -5.57 -23.63
CA TYR A 139 -5.23 -4.70 -23.19
C TYR A 139 -4.10 -5.49 -22.53
N LYS A 140 -4.19 -6.82 -22.42
CA LYS A 140 -3.17 -7.68 -21.80
C LYS A 140 -2.73 -7.13 -20.44
N VAL A 141 -3.68 -6.75 -19.59
CA VAL A 141 -3.40 -6.05 -18.32
C VAL A 141 -2.45 -6.85 -17.43
N SER A 142 -2.52 -8.18 -17.46
CA SER A 142 -1.55 -9.07 -16.80
C SER A 142 -0.09 -8.75 -17.20
N LYS A 143 0.18 -8.56 -18.50
CA LYS A 143 1.51 -8.18 -19.00
C LYS A 143 1.95 -6.81 -18.50
N TYR A 144 1.02 -5.88 -18.28
CA TYR A 144 1.34 -4.58 -17.70
C TYR A 144 1.71 -4.68 -16.22
N ILE A 145 1.14 -5.62 -15.46
CA ILE A 145 1.57 -5.90 -14.08
C ILE A 145 3.02 -6.40 -14.07
N ASP A 146 3.38 -7.28 -15.01
CA ASP A 146 4.77 -7.76 -15.15
C ASP A 146 5.73 -6.63 -15.51
N VAL A 147 5.38 -5.81 -16.51
CA VAL A 147 6.17 -4.64 -16.90
C VAL A 147 6.29 -3.65 -15.75
N PHE A 148 5.22 -3.45 -14.97
CA PHE A 148 5.24 -2.59 -13.79
C PHE A 148 6.17 -3.15 -12.71
N SER A 149 6.15 -4.46 -12.47
CA SER A 149 7.09 -5.13 -11.56
C SER A 149 8.55 -4.94 -11.99
N GLN A 150 8.82 -4.97 -13.30
CA GLN A 150 10.15 -4.69 -13.86
C GLN A 150 10.55 -3.22 -13.74
N LYS A 151 9.62 -2.29 -14.03
CA LYS A 151 9.87 -0.84 -13.94
C LYS A 151 10.04 -0.35 -12.50
N LEU A 152 9.40 -1.00 -11.52
CA LEU A 152 9.66 -0.79 -10.09
C LEU A 152 11.01 -1.41 -9.70
N ASP A 153 12.09 -0.90 -10.31
CA ASP A 153 13.44 -1.29 -9.94
C ASP A 153 13.76 -0.71 -8.55
N MET A 154 14.03 -1.61 -7.60
CA MET A 154 14.39 -1.24 -6.24
C MET A 154 15.72 -0.49 -6.19
N ASN A 155 16.60 -0.68 -7.18
CA ASN A 155 17.83 0.10 -7.28
C ASN A 155 17.54 1.57 -7.59
N MET A 156 16.59 1.85 -8.48
CA MET A 156 16.14 3.22 -8.78
C MET A 156 15.53 3.86 -7.52
N ILE A 157 14.64 3.15 -6.83
CA ILE A 157 14.01 3.65 -5.60
C ILE A 157 15.04 3.86 -4.48
N CYS A 158 16.01 2.96 -4.32
CA CYS A 158 17.12 3.14 -3.40
C CYS A 158 17.96 4.38 -3.77
N GLY A 159 18.20 4.62 -5.07
CA GLY A 159 18.86 5.82 -5.58
C GLY A 159 18.11 7.11 -5.21
N TYR A 160 16.79 7.16 -5.45
CA TYR A 160 15.95 8.29 -5.05
C TYR A 160 15.94 8.48 -3.53
N PHE A 161 15.77 7.41 -2.76
CA PHE A 161 15.83 7.45 -1.30
C PHE A 161 17.18 8.01 -0.82
N ASN A 162 18.29 7.55 -1.39
CA ASN A 162 19.61 8.02 -1.03
C ASN A 162 19.77 9.53 -1.27
N LYS A 163 19.31 10.01 -2.44
CA LYS A 163 19.46 11.39 -2.87
C LYS A 163 18.58 12.36 -2.08
N TYR A 164 17.31 12.00 -1.86
CA TYR A 164 16.29 12.92 -1.35
C TYR A 164 15.86 12.67 0.09
N VAL A 165 16.16 11.51 0.66
CA VAL A 165 15.70 11.16 2.01
C VAL A 165 16.90 10.89 2.91
N PHE A 166 17.72 9.88 2.58
CA PHE A 166 18.87 9.46 3.39
C PHE A 166 19.84 10.61 3.63
N LYS A 167 20.20 11.38 2.58
CA LYS A 167 21.12 12.51 2.71
C LYS A 167 20.65 13.52 3.76
N TYR A 168 19.39 13.92 3.70
CA TYR A 168 18.82 14.92 4.60
C TYR A 168 18.58 14.36 6.00
N MET A 169 18.09 13.12 6.11
CA MET A 169 17.96 12.43 7.39
C MET A 169 19.31 12.28 8.10
N MET A 170 20.37 11.92 7.36
CA MET A 170 21.72 11.80 7.89
C MET A 170 22.24 13.15 8.37
N LEU A 171 22.12 14.20 7.56
CA LEU A 171 22.55 15.54 7.92
C LEU A 171 21.82 16.05 9.17
N PHE A 172 20.51 15.85 9.24
CA PHE A 172 19.69 16.22 10.39
C PHE A 172 20.06 15.43 11.65
N SER A 173 20.20 14.11 11.53
CA SER A 173 20.60 13.24 12.65
C SER A 173 21.98 13.63 13.19
N LEU A 174 22.97 13.83 12.32
CA LEU A 174 24.31 14.24 12.71
C LEU A 174 24.31 15.62 13.36
N ALA A 175 23.54 16.59 12.85
CA ALA A 175 23.44 17.92 13.45
C ALA A 175 22.89 17.86 14.88
N ILE A 176 21.82 17.08 15.11
CA ILE A 176 21.26 16.89 16.46
C ILE A 176 22.28 16.22 17.39
N HIS A 177 22.88 15.12 16.95
CA HIS A 177 23.83 14.38 17.78
C HIS A 177 25.13 15.15 18.02
N PHE A 178 25.53 16.03 17.09
CA PHE A 178 26.61 16.96 17.29
C PHE A 178 26.30 17.95 18.41
N LEU A 179 25.12 18.57 18.39
CA LEU A 179 24.68 19.50 19.43
C LEU A 179 24.58 18.82 20.81
N ILE A 180 24.05 17.59 20.85
CA ILE A 180 24.02 16.77 22.08
C ILE A 180 25.45 16.46 22.54
N GLY A 181 26.34 16.07 21.63
CA GLY A 181 27.75 15.79 21.94
C GLY A 181 28.48 17.01 22.49
N LEU A 182 28.23 18.21 21.92
CA LEU A 182 28.77 19.46 22.45
C LEU A 182 28.23 19.77 23.85
N GLY A 183 26.92 19.61 24.08
CA GLY A 183 26.33 19.79 25.40
C GLY A 183 26.96 18.86 26.44
N ASN A 184 27.08 17.58 26.12
CA ASN A 184 27.73 16.58 26.98
C ASN A 184 29.20 16.93 27.26
N MET A 185 29.93 17.41 26.25
CA MET A 185 31.31 17.84 26.38
C MET A 185 31.44 19.02 27.35
N ILE A 186 30.59 20.05 27.22
CA ILE A 186 30.59 21.23 28.09
C ILE A 186 30.28 20.83 29.53
N VAL A 187 29.24 20.01 29.74
CA VAL A 187 28.88 19.52 31.08
C VAL A 187 30.04 18.74 31.71
N PHE A 188 30.70 17.86 30.95
CA PHE A 188 31.85 17.10 31.43
C PHE A 188 33.02 18.00 31.85
N LEU A 189 33.29 19.06 31.08
CA LEU A 189 34.34 20.04 31.39
C LEU A 189 34.01 20.99 32.56
N ILE A 190 32.73 21.14 32.94
CA ILE A 190 32.32 21.91 34.12
C ILE A 190 32.40 21.06 35.39
N ILE A 191 32.10 19.77 35.29
CA ILE A 191 32.06 18.82 36.42
C ILE A 191 33.48 18.34 36.81
N HIS A 192 34.46 18.45 35.93
CA HIS A 192 35.86 18.05 36.15
C HIS A 192 36.81 19.21 35.94
#